data_AF-A0A8T4I3J3-F1
#
_entry.id   AF-A0A8T4I3J3-F1
#
_cell.length_a   1.000
_cell.length_b   1.000
_cell.length_c   1.000
_cell.angle_alpha   90.00
_cell.angle_beta   90.00
_cell.angle_gamma   90.00
#
_symmetry.space_group_name_H-M   'P 1'
#
loop_
_entity.id
_entity.type
_entity.pdbx_description
1 polymer ?
#
loop_
_entity_poly.entity_id
_entity_poly.type
_entity_poly.pdbx_seq_one_letter_code
_entity_poly.pdbx_strand_id
1 'polypeptide(L)'
;PLFREPFEAWANGPVVYDLYDQHRGRYNLPRDDIEGDAAVLDTDERESIDVVLENFRAYSAHELSAMTHPAGPWLDARRRAGVDD
;
A
#
# COMPACT_ATOMS: atom_id res chain seq x y z
N PRO A 1 1.93 4.48 -15.12
CA PRO A 1 2.08 3.82 -13.79
C PRO A 1 1.02 4.42 -12.87
N LEU A 2 0.34 3.57 -12.08
CA LEU A 2 -0.82 3.98 -11.27
C LEU A 2 -0.47 4.98 -10.14
N PHE A 3 0.77 4.92 -9.66
CA PHE A 3 1.30 5.78 -8.62
C PHE A 3 2.51 6.56 -9.14
N ARG A 4 2.62 7.83 -8.76
CA ARG A 4 3.79 8.68 -9.07
C ARG A 4 4.73 8.82 -7.89
N GLU A 5 4.20 8.59 -6.70
CA GLU A 5 4.88 8.69 -5.43
C GLU A 5 5.94 7.59 -5.30
N PRO A 6 7.09 7.88 -4.66
CA PRO A 6 8.06 6.85 -4.35
C PRO A 6 7.53 5.92 -3.26
N PHE A 7 7.89 4.64 -3.37
CA PHE A 7 7.69 3.68 -2.30
C PHE A 7 9.00 3.53 -1.51
N GLU A 8 8.93 3.75 -0.20
CA GLU A 8 10.02 3.57 0.74
C GLU A 8 10.00 2.16 1.34
N ALA A 9 11.17 1.56 1.53
CA ALA A 9 11.30 0.20 2.06
C ALA A 9 11.42 0.19 3.59
N TRP A 10 10.28 0.27 4.28
CA TRP A 10 10.23 0.26 5.75
C TRP A 10 10.26 -1.16 6.32
N ALA A 11 10.49 -1.27 7.63
CA ALA A 11 10.58 -2.56 8.33
C ALA A 11 9.33 -3.43 8.15
N ASN A 12 8.14 -2.81 8.10
CA ASN A 12 6.85 -3.51 7.99
C ASN A 12 6.27 -3.49 6.56
N GLY A 13 7.10 -3.26 5.54
CA GLY A 13 6.67 -3.26 4.14
C GLY A 13 6.94 -1.95 3.40
N PRO A 14 6.53 -1.88 2.12
CA PRO A 14 6.68 -0.70 1.30
C PRO A 14 5.66 0.38 1.73
N VAL A 15 6.11 1.63 1.83
CA VAL A 15 5.29 2.75 2.30
C VAL A 15 5.36 3.90 1.31
N VAL A 16 4.20 4.46 0.94
CA VAL A 16 4.12 5.78 0.33
C VAL A 16 4.04 6.80 1.46
N TYR A 17 5.12 7.56 1.67
CA TYR A 17 5.20 8.50 2.81
C TYR A 17 4.06 9.52 2.81
N ASP A 18 3.74 10.08 1.64
CA ASP A 18 2.70 11.11 1.49
C ASP A 18 1.31 10.61 1.90
N LEU A 19 1.02 9.32 1.70
CA LEU A 19 -0.21 8.69 2.18
C LEU A 19 -0.12 8.41 3.68
N TYR A 20 1.01 7.86 4.15
CA TYR A 20 1.23 7.55 5.55
C TYR A 20 1.11 8.78 6.45
N ASP A 21 1.66 9.94 6.05
CA ASP A 21 1.63 11.16 6.85
C ASP A 21 0.20 11.67 7.10
N GLN A 22 -0.73 11.43 6.16
CA GLN A 22 -2.14 11.80 6.30
C GLN A 22 -2.88 10.99 7.36
N HIS A 23 -2.43 9.77 7.64
CA HIS A 23 -3.16 8.86 8.53
C HIS A 23 -2.32 8.29 9.69
N ARG A 24 -1.06 8.71 9.85
CA ARG A 24 -0.19 8.21 10.94
C ARG A 24 -0.87 8.32 12.30
N GLY A 25 -0.79 7.25 13.08
CA GLY A 25 -1.47 7.14 14.38
C GLY A 25 -2.96 6.80 14.32
N ARG A 26 -3.54 6.64 13.12
CA ARG A 26 -4.91 6.18 12.89
C ARG A 26 -4.89 4.79 12.26
N TYR A 27 -5.60 3.85 12.87
CA TYR A 27 -5.67 2.44 12.44
C TYR A 27 -7.00 2.06 11.81
N ASN A 28 -7.96 2.99 11.78
CA ASN A 28 -9.22 2.86 11.09
C ASN A 28 -9.45 4.14 10.29
N LEU A 29 -9.76 3.99 9.01
CA LEU A 29 -9.91 5.07 8.04
C LEU A 29 -11.28 4.95 7.37
N PRO A 30 -12.32 5.61 7.93
CA PRO A 30 -13.53 5.93 7.21
C PRO A 30 -13.25 6.50 5.81
N ARG A 31 -14.19 6.29 4.88
CA ARG A 31 -14.10 6.69 3.46
C ARG A 31 -13.66 8.14 3.25
N ASP A 32 -14.11 9.05 4.11
CA ASP A 32 -13.92 10.49 3.92
C ASP A 32 -12.69 11.05 4.67
N ASP A 33 -11.87 10.17 5.27
CA ASP A 33 -10.68 10.58 6.03
C ASP A 33 -9.47 10.94 5.17
N ILE A 34 -9.44 10.43 3.93
CA ILE A 34 -8.36 10.65 2.98
C ILE A 34 -9.01 11.10 1.67
N GLU A 35 -8.59 12.25 1.17
CA GLU A 35 -9.10 12.78 -0.09
C GLU A 35 -8.61 11.93 -1.27
N GLY A 36 -9.50 11.69 -2.23
CA GLY A 36 -9.18 10.98 -3.45
C GLY A 36 -10.32 11.08 -4.46
N ASP A 37 -10.00 11.02 -5.75
CA ASP A 37 -10.97 11.09 -6.83
C ASP A 37 -10.86 9.87 -7.75
N ALA A 38 -11.81 8.93 -7.61
CA ALA A 38 -11.86 7.74 -8.46
C ALA A 38 -12.24 8.06 -9.92
N ALA A 39 -12.70 9.28 -10.24
CA ALA A 39 -13.01 9.69 -11.61
C ALA A 39 -11.75 10.01 -12.43
N VAL A 40 -10.58 10.20 -11.80
CA VAL A 40 -9.32 10.45 -12.51
C VAL A 40 -8.69 9.19 -13.10
N LEU A 41 -9.14 8.00 -12.66
CA LEU A 41 -8.65 6.72 -13.12
C LEU A 41 -9.24 6.39 -14.49
N ASP A 42 -8.38 5.95 -15.40
CA ASP A 42 -8.83 5.39 -16.68
C ASP A 42 -9.48 4.00 -16.51
N THR A 43 -9.96 3.42 -17.62
CA THR A 43 -10.66 2.14 -17.59
C THR A 43 -9.77 1.00 -17.13
N ASP A 44 -8.52 0.94 -17.61
CA ASP A 44 -7.60 -0.17 -17.36
C ASP A 44 -7.05 -0.11 -15.93
N GLU A 45 -6.80 1.12 -15.44
CA GLU A 45 -6.43 1.40 -14.06
C GLU A 45 -7.53 0.98 -13.08
N ARG A 46 -8.78 1.30 -13.41
CA ARG A 46 -9.94 0.91 -12.60
C ARG A 46 -10.14 -0.61 -12.58
N GLU A 47 -10.06 -1.26 -13.74
CA GLU A 47 -10.17 -2.72 -13.82
C GLU A 47 -9.09 -3.40 -12.98
N SER A 48 -7.85 -2.88 -13.03
CA SER A 48 -6.76 -3.38 -12.20
C SER A 48 -7.05 -3.25 -10.69
N ILE A 49 -7.61 -2.11 -10.26
CA ILE A 49 -7.98 -1.89 -8.87
C ILE A 49 -9.14 -2.81 -8.46
N ASP A 50 -10.17 -2.95 -9.30
CA ASP A 50 -11.32 -3.80 -9.01
C ASP A 50 -10.91 -5.26 -8.82
N VAL A 51 -10.01 -5.79 -9.67
CA VAL A 51 -9.45 -7.14 -9.51
C VAL A 51 -8.73 -7.29 -8.16
N VAL A 52 -7.91 -6.31 -7.77
CA VAL A 52 -7.23 -6.34 -6.46
C VAL A 52 -8.25 -6.34 -5.33
N LEU A 53 -9.24 -5.44 -5.37
CA LEU A 53 -10.27 -5.36 -4.34
C LEU A 53 -11.09 -6.64 -4.24
N GLU A 54 -11.51 -7.23 -5.36
CA GLU A 54 -12.28 -8.48 -5.39
C GLU A 54 -11.54 -9.64 -4.75
N ASN A 55 -10.23 -9.76 -5.01
CA ASN A 55 -9.41 -10.83 -4.48
C ASN A 55 -9.06 -10.65 -3.00
N PHE A 56 -8.93 -9.40 -2.52
CA PHE A 56 -8.40 -9.13 -1.18
C PHE A 56 -9.44 -8.65 -0.15
N ARG A 57 -10.63 -8.19 -0.57
CA ARG A 57 -11.67 -7.65 0.33
C ARG A 57 -12.17 -8.60 1.42
N ALA A 58 -11.97 -9.92 1.24
CA ALA A 58 -12.41 -10.93 2.20
C ALA A 58 -11.45 -11.08 3.39
N TYR A 59 -10.21 -10.62 3.27
CA TYR A 59 -9.21 -10.72 4.32
C TYR A 59 -9.28 -9.53 5.28
N SER A 60 -9.00 -9.80 6.54
CA SER A 60 -8.79 -8.77 7.56
C SER A 60 -7.48 -8.00 7.32
N ALA A 61 -7.38 -6.80 7.90
CA ALA A 61 -6.14 -6.01 7.86
C ALA A 61 -4.92 -6.79 8.39
N HIS A 62 -5.12 -7.66 9.39
CA HIS A 62 -4.06 -8.50 9.93
C HIS A 62 -3.62 -9.59 8.95
N GLU A 63 -4.56 -10.25 8.27
CA GLU A 63 -4.25 -11.27 7.26
C GLU A 63 -3.52 -10.67 6.06
N LEU A 64 -3.99 -9.53 5.55
CA LEU A 64 -3.31 -8.79 4.47
C LEU A 64 -1.89 -8.40 4.85
N SER A 65 -1.70 -7.93 6.09
CA SER A 65 -0.37 -7.64 6.63
C SER A 65 0.49 -8.90 6.67
N ALA A 66 0.00 -10.02 7.21
CA ALA A 66 0.75 -11.26 7.30
C ALA A 66 1.16 -11.84 5.93
N MET A 67 0.39 -11.56 4.86
CA MET A 67 0.73 -11.99 3.50
C MET A 67 1.93 -11.26 2.91
N THR A 68 2.19 -10.00 3.29
CA THR A 68 3.24 -9.18 2.68
C THR A 68 4.57 -9.34 3.40
N HIS A 69 4.60 -9.33 4.73
CA HIS A 69 5.85 -9.35 5.53
C HIS A 69 6.89 -10.46 5.20
N PRO A 70 6.52 -11.69 4.79
CA PRO A 70 7.50 -12.77 4.61
C PRO A 70 8.43 -12.62 3.41
N ALA A 71 8.02 -11.92 2.34
CA ALA A 71 8.80 -11.82 1.12
C ALA A 71 8.35 -10.64 0.26
N GLY A 72 9.30 -9.89 -0.32
CA GLY A 72 8.98 -8.89 -1.32
C GLY A 72 10.15 -7.98 -1.71
N PRO A 73 9.97 -7.19 -2.79
CA PRO A 73 11.04 -6.37 -3.37
C PRO A 73 11.59 -5.30 -2.41
N TRP A 74 10.83 -4.88 -1.39
CA TRP A 74 11.32 -3.94 -0.38
C TRP A 74 12.35 -4.59 0.55
N LEU A 75 12.28 -5.89 0.86
CA LEU A 75 13.30 -6.58 1.65
C LEU A 75 14.64 -6.55 0.91
N ASP A 76 14.62 -6.74 -0.40
CA ASP A 76 15.82 -6.62 -1.24
C ASP A 76 16.36 -5.19 -1.24
N ALA A 77 15.47 -4.19 -1.21
CA ALA A 77 15.87 -2.79 -1.10
C ALA A 77 16.52 -2.49 0.26
N ARG A 78 15.99 -3.06 1.36
CA ARG A 78 16.58 -2.96 2.71
C ARG A 78 17.99 -3.57 2.74
N ARG A 79 18.16 -4.76 2.15
CA ARG A 79 19.47 -5.42 1.98
C ARG A 79 20.47 -4.55 1.24
N ARG A 80 20.06 -3.99 0.10
CA ARG A 80 20.92 -3.09 -0.69
C ARG A 80 21.28 -1.81 0.06
N ALA A 81 20.39 -1.31 0.90
CA ALA A 81 20.59 -0.11 1.71
C ALA A 81 21.35 -0.38 3.03
N GLY A 82 21.65 -1.64 3.36
CA GLY A 82 22.37 -2.00 4.60
C GLY A 82 21.54 -1.76 5.87
N VAL A 83 20.22 -1.77 5.75
CA VAL A 83 19.26 -1.56 6.85
C VAL A 83 18.38 -2.80 7.05
N ASP A 84 18.99 -3.97 6.91
CA ASP A 84 18.35 -5.23 7.27
C ASP A 84 17.98 -5.21 8.75
N ASP A 85 16.77 -5.69 9.06
CA ASP A 85 16.27 -5.81 10.43
C ASP A 85 17.12 -6.78 11.26
#